data_AF-A0A329SMA2-F1
#
_entry.id   AF-A0A329SMA2-F1
#
_cell.length_a   1.000
_cell.length_b   1.000
_cell.length_c   1.000
_cell.angle_alpha   90.00
_cell.angle_beta   90.00
_cell.angle_gamma   90.00
#
_symmetry.space_group_name_H-M   'P 1'
#
loop_
_entity.id
_entity.type
_entity.pdbx_description
1 polymer ?
#
loop_
_entity_poly.entity_id
_entity_poly.type
_entity_poly.pdbx_seq_one_letter_code
_entity_poly.pdbx_strand_id
1 'polypeptide(L)'
;MGDLLDATSTYCKHLEALILPKKYKLHADAVADNVDFVLWRLYLALEKWHEASGGNGLRQLTVPSRSEFDREMASNEFLTTVLRFCPRLEYLDGWKRSYSEGTRLVASDESLCVSRDVWKVFCKSCVMLREFSWVIVPFSDEFFLPFGQTTKPFLTRLQLTYNTRAPFRIRRNEYSTGGLNVLLAGCPALEHLDVVLHRLQPCDALIYPQIDEMIDPDVFNDEFFLALAANCHRLRSLRIRELGSLSNSRKGSITAVNSITGRGLAALWRAPQLTYVDIQDVRCSASAILDCFSTDEGSLRALPTRSVIFRELGVCFGDVVQHVLEDLGKESTLPLAGPLTETPLVISLSSRRGYVFERSWLVEMQRAFQAKFTKGEMRFAVFSVKKDKDTTGTSFRSNTTRSVEQQVIAKILARAWIKGDVLRIGRLVLYTHESALDKHLRSILQCKTSHSSSWIVT
;
A
#
# COMPACT_ATOMS: atom_id res chain seq x y z
N MET A 1 -22.63 26.34 14.19
CA MET A 1 -21.19 26.19 13.86
C MET A 1 -20.53 27.53 13.58
N GLY A 2 -21.09 28.40 12.74
CA GLY A 2 -20.54 29.74 12.50
C GLY A 2 -20.31 30.54 13.80
N ASP A 3 -21.32 30.62 14.67
CA ASP A 3 -21.19 31.34 15.95
C ASP A 3 -20.11 30.74 16.88
N LEU A 4 -19.88 29.43 16.79
CA LEU A 4 -18.82 28.77 17.54
C LEU A 4 -17.44 29.19 17.02
N LEU A 5 -17.27 29.35 15.70
CA LEU A 5 -16.03 29.85 15.11
C LEU A 5 -15.78 31.32 15.50
N ASP A 6 -16.83 32.14 15.54
CA ASP A 6 -16.74 33.52 16.03
C ASP A 6 -16.31 33.58 17.50
N ALA A 7 -16.94 32.80 18.37
CA ALA A 7 -16.57 32.71 19.77
C ALA A 7 -15.14 32.19 19.94
N THR A 8 -14.79 31.10 19.25
CA THR A 8 -13.46 30.47 19.38
C THR A 8 -12.36 31.39 18.88
N SER A 9 -12.56 32.11 17.77
CA SER A 9 -11.58 33.09 17.28
C SER A 9 -11.40 34.29 18.20
N THR A 10 -12.40 34.61 19.01
CA THR A 10 -12.35 35.71 19.98
C THR A 10 -11.64 35.31 21.27
N TYR A 11 -11.96 34.12 21.81
CA TYR A 11 -11.48 33.69 23.12
C TYR A 11 -10.25 32.78 23.07
N CYS A 12 -10.05 32.01 22.00
CA CYS A 12 -8.93 31.08 21.83
C CYS A 12 -7.90 31.64 20.85
N LYS A 13 -7.10 32.62 21.31
CA LYS A 13 -6.17 33.39 20.46
C LYS A 13 -4.95 32.60 19.95
N HIS A 14 -4.51 31.59 20.69
CA HIS A 14 -3.33 30.79 20.37
C HIS A 14 -3.71 29.37 19.90
N LEU A 15 -4.77 29.27 19.10
CA LEU A 15 -5.21 27.99 18.56
C LEU A 15 -4.17 27.48 17.55
N GLU A 16 -3.70 26.25 17.72
CA GLU A 16 -2.79 25.62 16.75
C GLU A 16 -3.50 24.66 15.78
N ALA A 17 -4.64 24.10 16.19
CA ALA A 17 -5.36 23.09 15.44
C ALA A 17 -6.87 23.33 15.48
N LEU A 18 -7.51 23.33 14.31
CA LEU A 18 -8.96 23.34 14.19
C LEU A 18 -9.45 22.09 13.48
N ILE A 19 -10.38 21.37 14.11
CA ILE A 19 -10.95 20.14 13.57
C ILE A 19 -12.47 20.28 13.47
N LEU A 20 -12.98 20.45 12.24
CA LEU A 20 -14.42 20.56 12.00
C LEU A 20 -15.08 19.17 11.87
N PRO A 21 -16.35 19.04 12.31
CA PRO A 21 -17.11 17.81 12.12
C PRO A 21 -17.45 17.58 10.64
N LYS A 22 -17.60 16.30 10.27
CA LYS A 22 -18.09 15.90 8.95
C LYS A 22 -19.60 16.09 8.85
N LYS A 23 -20.11 16.56 7.70
CA LYS A 23 -21.55 16.65 7.43
C LYS A 23 -22.22 15.28 7.60
N TYR A 24 -23.31 15.25 8.37
CA TYR A 24 -24.05 14.02 8.61
C TYR A 24 -25.00 13.74 7.44
N LYS A 25 -24.97 12.53 6.88
CA LYS A 25 -25.72 12.19 5.66
C LYS A 25 -27.24 12.33 5.82
N LEU A 26 -27.78 12.12 7.03
CA LEU A 26 -29.22 12.19 7.29
C LEU A 26 -29.79 13.62 7.25
N HIS A 27 -28.93 14.64 7.32
CA HIS A 27 -29.34 16.06 7.31
C HIS A 27 -28.58 16.82 6.21
N ALA A 28 -28.23 16.15 5.11
CA ALA A 28 -27.39 16.70 4.06
C ALA A 28 -27.95 18.02 3.50
N ASP A 29 -29.27 18.10 3.30
CA ASP A 29 -29.94 19.27 2.70
C ASP A 29 -29.90 20.47 3.66
N ALA A 30 -30.31 20.30 4.92
CA ALA A 30 -30.26 21.36 5.93
C ALA A 30 -28.84 21.81 6.28
N VAL A 31 -27.84 20.93 6.11
CA VAL A 31 -26.43 21.25 6.32
C VAL A 31 -25.85 21.97 5.10
N ALA A 32 -26.24 21.59 3.88
CA ALA A 32 -25.75 22.19 2.63
C ALA A 32 -26.01 23.70 2.58
N ASP A 33 -27.21 24.13 2.98
CA ASP A 33 -27.62 25.54 3.00
C ASP A 33 -26.78 26.41 3.95
N ASN A 34 -26.06 25.79 4.90
CA ASN A 34 -25.28 26.49 5.92
C ASN A 34 -23.75 26.30 5.76
N VAL A 35 -23.29 25.48 4.79
CA VAL A 35 -21.85 25.24 4.60
C VAL A 35 -21.12 26.53 4.22
N ASP A 36 -21.71 27.33 3.33
CA ASP A 36 -21.08 28.57 2.85
C ASP A 36 -20.96 29.60 3.98
N PHE A 37 -21.99 29.72 4.82
CA PHE A 37 -21.94 30.56 6.02
C PHE A 37 -20.86 30.09 7.00
N VAL A 38 -20.73 28.77 7.22
CA VAL A 38 -19.70 28.20 8.10
C VAL A 38 -18.30 28.43 7.53
N LEU A 39 -18.10 28.29 6.22
CA LEU A 39 -16.81 28.55 5.56
C LEU A 39 -16.45 30.03 5.60
N TRP A 40 -17.41 30.93 5.36
CA TRP A 40 -17.21 32.36 5.52
C TRP A 40 -16.74 32.72 6.94
N ARG A 41 -17.42 32.19 7.97
CA ARG A 41 -17.04 32.37 9.38
C ARG A 41 -15.68 31.74 9.69
N LEU A 42 -15.35 30.63 9.06
CA LEU A 42 -14.02 30.03 9.16
C LEU A 42 -12.95 30.97 8.63
N TYR A 43 -13.14 31.60 7.47
CA TYR A 43 -12.16 32.50 6.88
C TYR A 43 -11.87 33.71 7.77
N LEU A 44 -12.92 34.32 8.34
CA LEU A 44 -12.78 35.40 9.31
C LEU A 44 -12.06 34.94 10.59
N ALA A 45 -12.33 33.71 11.05
CA ALA A 45 -11.65 33.13 12.19
C ALA A 45 -10.17 32.86 11.92
N LEU A 46 -9.82 32.36 10.72
CA LEU A 46 -8.45 32.14 10.29
C LEU A 46 -7.64 33.43 10.25
N GLU A 47 -8.22 34.53 9.76
CA GLU A 47 -7.58 35.85 9.76
C GLU A 47 -7.26 36.33 11.19
N LYS A 48 -8.22 36.22 12.11
CA LYS A 48 -8.00 36.57 13.52
C LYS A 48 -6.92 35.72 14.19
N TRP A 49 -6.89 34.41 13.95
CA TRP A 49 -5.83 33.54 14.48
C TRP A 49 -4.48 33.82 13.84
N HIS A 50 -4.45 34.20 12.56
CA HIS A 50 -3.24 34.64 11.88
C HIS A 50 -2.66 35.88 12.57
N GLU A 51 -3.46 36.91 12.81
CA GLU A 51 -3.02 38.12 13.51
C GLU A 51 -2.57 37.83 14.95
N ALA A 52 -3.38 37.08 15.71
CA ALA A 52 -3.09 36.77 17.11
C ALA A 52 -1.85 35.90 17.33
N SER A 53 -1.48 35.10 16.32
CA SER A 53 -0.27 34.26 16.35
C SER A 53 0.98 34.96 15.78
N GLY A 54 0.91 36.27 15.50
CA GLY A 54 2.01 37.03 14.91
C GLY A 54 2.29 36.64 13.45
N GLY A 55 1.26 36.29 12.70
CA GLY A 55 1.34 35.93 11.28
C GLY A 55 1.59 34.45 10.99
N ASN A 56 1.52 33.57 11.99
CA ASN A 56 1.82 32.13 11.81
C ASN A 56 0.59 31.30 11.40
N GLY A 57 -0.59 31.68 11.89
CA GLY A 57 -1.84 30.96 11.70
C GLY A 57 -1.89 29.60 12.38
N LEU A 58 -2.81 28.76 11.90
CA LEU A 58 -2.96 27.38 12.38
C LEU A 58 -1.87 26.46 11.79
N ARG A 59 -1.50 25.43 12.55
CA ARG A 59 -0.64 24.32 12.12
C ARG A 59 -1.44 23.13 11.59
N GLN A 60 -2.68 22.95 12.06
CA GLN A 60 -3.58 21.91 11.55
C GLN A 60 -4.98 22.46 11.26
N LEU A 61 -5.51 22.10 10.09
CA LEU A 61 -6.86 22.43 9.67
C LEU A 61 -7.55 21.22 9.04
N THR A 62 -8.61 20.74 9.70
CA THR A 62 -9.47 19.65 9.19
C THR A 62 -10.82 20.23 8.78
N VAL A 63 -11.08 20.31 7.48
CA VAL A 63 -12.37 20.76 6.91
C VAL A 63 -12.95 19.66 6.02
N PRO A 64 -13.69 18.70 6.59
CA PRO A 64 -14.10 17.48 5.88
C PRO A 64 -15.34 17.66 4.98
N SER A 65 -15.90 18.87 4.91
CA SER A 65 -17.15 19.16 4.19
C SER A 65 -17.10 20.55 3.63
N ARG A 66 -17.29 20.66 2.31
CA ARG A 66 -17.30 21.92 1.54
C ARG A 66 -18.48 21.92 0.56
N SER A 67 -18.77 23.09 0.01
CA SER A 67 -19.86 23.27 -0.96
C SER A 67 -19.61 22.43 -2.21
N GLU A 68 -20.68 21.82 -2.73
CA GLU A 68 -20.64 20.98 -3.92
C GLU A 68 -21.18 21.68 -5.18
N PHE A 69 -21.75 22.88 -5.04
CA PHE A 69 -22.43 23.60 -6.13
C PHE A 69 -21.43 24.19 -7.14
N ASP A 70 -20.44 24.94 -6.66
CA ASP A 70 -19.30 25.42 -7.45
C ASP A 70 -17.99 24.91 -6.82
N ARG A 71 -17.67 23.65 -7.14
CA ARG A 71 -16.52 22.96 -6.52
C ARG A 71 -15.19 23.64 -6.86
N GLU A 72 -15.08 24.26 -8.02
CA GLU A 72 -13.84 24.91 -8.46
C GLU A 72 -13.62 26.23 -7.73
N MET A 73 -14.60 27.14 -7.79
CA MET A 73 -14.50 28.43 -7.12
C MET A 73 -14.32 28.25 -5.62
N ALA A 74 -15.12 27.37 -4.98
CA ALA A 74 -15.02 27.10 -3.55
C ALA A 74 -13.68 26.46 -3.16
N SER A 75 -13.11 25.58 -4.00
CA SER A 75 -11.79 25.00 -3.72
C SER A 75 -10.66 26.01 -3.89
N ASN A 76 -10.75 26.87 -4.91
CA ASN A 76 -9.77 27.92 -5.18
C ASN A 76 -9.75 28.96 -4.07
N GLU A 77 -10.93 29.44 -3.65
CA GLU A 77 -11.10 30.39 -2.55
C GLU A 77 -10.60 29.78 -1.23
N PHE A 78 -11.02 28.56 -0.92
CA PHE A 78 -10.60 27.84 0.28
C PHE A 78 -9.08 27.76 0.36
N LEU A 79 -8.45 27.26 -0.70
CA LEU A 79 -7.03 27.00 -0.69
C LEU A 79 -6.22 28.31 -0.69
N THR A 80 -6.66 29.34 -1.42
CA THR A 80 -6.05 30.67 -1.39
C THR A 80 -6.10 31.29 0.01
N THR A 81 -7.25 31.16 0.68
CA THR A 81 -7.46 31.69 2.03
C THR A 81 -6.61 30.96 3.07
N VAL A 82 -6.55 29.62 2.99
CA VAL A 82 -5.71 28.80 3.86
C VAL A 82 -4.24 29.16 3.69
N LEU A 83 -3.77 29.35 2.45
CA LEU A 83 -2.38 29.76 2.20
C LEU A 83 -2.05 31.14 2.77
N ARG A 84 -2.99 32.08 2.65
CA ARG A 84 -2.82 33.45 3.15
C ARG A 84 -2.71 33.47 4.68
N PHE A 85 -3.59 32.76 5.38
CA PHE A 85 -3.72 32.88 6.82
C PHE A 85 -3.03 31.77 7.62
N CYS A 86 -2.68 30.65 7.00
CA CYS A 86 -1.97 29.53 7.65
C CYS A 86 -0.66 29.18 6.92
N PRO A 87 0.32 30.11 6.85
CA PRO A 87 1.57 29.88 6.11
C PRO A 87 2.43 28.73 6.67
N ARG A 88 2.22 28.34 7.94
CA ARG A 88 2.93 27.23 8.61
C ARG A 88 2.10 25.95 8.74
N LEU A 89 1.11 25.77 7.86
CA LEU A 89 0.24 24.61 7.90
C LEU A 89 1.02 23.30 7.73
N GLU A 90 0.91 22.42 8.72
CA GLU A 90 1.52 21.09 8.76
C GLU A 90 0.53 20.01 8.30
N TYR A 91 -0.77 20.23 8.54
CA TYR A 91 -1.84 19.27 8.24
C TYR A 91 -3.05 19.96 7.60
N LEU A 92 -3.33 19.57 6.36
CA LEU A 92 -4.61 19.82 5.68
C LEU A 92 -5.31 18.46 5.49
N ASP A 93 -6.01 18.00 6.52
CA ASP A 93 -6.37 16.58 6.67
C ASP A 93 -7.87 16.32 6.79
N GLY A 94 -8.70 17.21 6.24
CA GLY A 94 -10.15 17.02 6.08
C GLY A 94 -10.50 15.65 5.49
N TRP A 95 -9.68 15.21 4.54
CA TRP A 95 -9.81 13.96 3.82
C TRP A 95 -9.82 12.77 4.75
N LYS A 96 -9.09 12.77 5.86
CA LYS A 96 -9.06 11.62 6.79
C LYS A 96 -10.43 11.30 7.38
N ARG A 97 -11.24 12.33 7.62
CA ARG A 97 -12.59 12.17 8.16
C ARG A 97 -13.61 11.81 7.08
N SER A 98 -13.38 12.23 5.85
CA SER A 98 -14.25 11.92 4.72
C SER A 98 -13.85 10.64 3.97
N TYR A 99 -12.64 10.12 4.22
CA TYR A 99 -12.06 8.93 3.64
C TYR A 99 -12.85 7.68 4.04
N SER A 100 -13.15 6.88 3.03
CA SER A 100 -13.79 5.58 3.18
C SER A 100 -13.14 4.61 2.22
N GLU A 101 -12.54 3.58 2.80
CA GLU A 101 -11.99 2.45 2.07
C GLU A 101 -12.98 1.30 2.18
N GLY A 102 -13.67 1.01 1.08
CA GLY A 102 -14.51 -0.16 0.96
C GLY A 102 -13.71 -1.38 0.48
N THR A 103 -14.37 -2.53 0.42
CA THR A 103 -13.74 -3.75 -0.11
C THR A 103 -13.23 -3.62 -1.54
N ARG A 104 -13.80 -2.70 -2.33
CA ARG A 104 -13.53 -2.58 -3.78
C ARG A 104 -13.07 -1.20 -4.24
N LEU A 105 -13.23 -0.17 -3.43
CA LEU A 105 -13.02 1.22 -3.87
C LEU A 105 -12.64 2.13 -2.72
N VAL A 106 -11.98 3.23 -3.06
CA VAL A 106 -11.76 4.38 -2.17
C VAL A 106 -12.72 5.50 -2.56
N ALA A 107 -13.35 6.11 -1.55
CA ALA A 107 -14.17 7.30 -1.71
C ALA A 107 -13.84 8.32 -0.62
N SER A 108 -13.83 9.59 -1.00
CA SER A 108 -13.73 10.74 -0.11
C SER A 108 -14.80 11.75 -0.50
N ASP A 109 -15.46 12.34 0.49
CA ASP A 109 -16.39 13.45 0.25
C ASP A 109 -15.63 14.77 0.05
N GLU A 110 -14.35 14.82 0.42
CA GLU A 110 -13.47 15.93 0.09
C GLU A 110 -12.85 15.76 -1.29
N SER A 111 -12.88 16.82 -2.10
CA SER A 111 -12.16 16.93 -3.37
C SER A 111 -11.75 18.40 -3.58
N LEU A 112 -10.46 18.64 -3.84
CA LEU A 112 -9.90 19.93 -4.21
C LEU A 112 -9.93 20.06 -5.73
N CYS A 113 -11.02 20.64 -6.24
CA CYS A 113 -11.17 20.93 -7.67
C CYS A 113 -10.48 22.26 -8.00
N VAL A 114 -9.18 22.36 -7.72
CA VAL A 114 -8.46 23.62 -7.85
C VAL A 114 -7.95 23.85 -9.27
N SER A 115 -7.86 25.12 -9.67
CA SER A 115 -7.18 25.51 -10.90
C SER A 115 -5.69 25.21 -10.80
N ARG A 116 -5.03 25.03 -11.95
CA ARG A 116 -3.59 24.74 -12.01
C ARG A 116 -2.75 25.83 -11.35
N ASP A 117 -3.16 27.09 -11.46
CA ASP A 117 -2.40 28.21 -10.91
C ASP A 117 -2.50 28.24 -9.38
N VAL A 118 -3.69 28.04 -8.83
CA VAL A 118 -3.88 27.93 -7.37
C VAL A 118 -3.12 26.72 -6.81
N TRP A 119 -3.14 25.58 -7.53
CA TRP A 119 -2.35 24.40 -7.16
C TRP A 119 -0.84 24.68 -7.15
N LYS A 120 -0.30 25.36 -8.16
CA LYS A 120 1.13 25.74 -8.18
C LYS A 120 1.50 26.63 -7.00
N VAL A 121 0.65 27.59 -6.65
CA VAL A 121 0.87 28.48 -5.48
C VAL A 121 0.81 27.68 -4.18
N PHE A 122 -0.11 26.72 -4.07
CA PHE A 122 -0.15 25.77 -2.96
C PHE A 122 1.16 25.03 -2.81
N CYS A 123 1.58 24.35 -3.87
CA CYS A 123 2.78 23.54 -3.89
C CYS A 123 4.03 24.35 -3.53
N LYS A 124 4.12 25.63 -3.90
CA LYS A 124 5.24 26.49 -3.47
C LYS A 124 5.20 26.83 -1.98
N SER A 125 4.00 27.00 -1.42
CA SER A 125 3.81 27.55 -0.07
C SER A 125 3.73 26.47 1.01
N CYS A 126 3.21 25.28 0.70
CA CYS A 126 2.90 24.23 1.68
C CYS A 126 4.14 23.39 2.11
N VAL A 127 5.27 24.03 2.41
CA VAL A 127 6.56 23.36 2.71
C VAL A 127 6.58 22.65 4.07
N MET A 128 5.68 23.04 4.98
CA MET A 128 5.58 22.47 6.32
C MET A 128 4.69 21.22 6.39
N LEU A 129 4.09 20.81 5.26
CA LEU A 129 3.21 19.64 5.23
C LEU A 129 3.91 18.38 5.72
N ARG A 130 3.21 17.64 6.59
CA ARG A 130 3.69 16.38 7.16
C ARG A 130 3.05 15.15 6.54
N GLU A 131 1.86 15.31 5.99
CA GLU A 131 1.08 14.22 5.41
C GLU A 131 0.21 14.73 4.27
N PHE A 132 0.11 13.93 3.20
CA PHE A 132 -0.76 14.24 2.07
C PHE A 132 -1.31 12.97 1.42
N SER A 133 -2.54 13.03 0.91
CA SER A 133 -3.16 11.94 0.15
C SER A 133 -3.66 12.46 -1.18
N TRP A 134 -3.32 11.75 -2.27
CA TRP A 134 -3.82 12.04 -3.61
C TRP A 134 -5.32 11.77 -3.77
N VAL A 135 -6.00 11.23 -2.75
CA VAL A 135 -7.46 11.03 -2.77
C VAL A 135 -8.25 12.33 -3.00
N ILE A 136 -7.67 13.50 -2.70
CA ILE A 136 -8.38 14.78 -2.82
C ILE A 136 -8.01 15.60 -4.05
N VAL A 137 -7.04 15.18 -4.87
CA VAL A 137 -6.60 15.92 -6.06
C VAL A 137 -6.54 15.00 -7.29
N PRO A 138 -6.55 15.53 -8.52
CA PRO A 138 -6.34 14.73 -9.72
C PRO A 138 -5.04 13.91 -9.67
N PHE A 139 -5.13 12.65 -10.10
CA PHE A 139 -3.98 11.76 -10.25
C PHE A 139 -3.35 11.97 -11.64
N SER A 140 -2.54 13.01 -11.79
CA SER A 140 -1.90 13.39 -13.05
C SER A 140 -0.56 14.09 -12.85
N ASP A 141 0.29 14.05 -13.88
CA ASP A 141 1.60 14.72 -13.94
C ASP A 141 1.45 16.24 -13.76
N GLU A 142 0.34 16.83 -14.22
CA GLU A 142 0.06 18.25 -13.98
C GLU A 142 -0.03 18.62 -12.50
N PHE A 143 -0.36 17.65 -11.65
CA PHE A 143 -0.41 17.81 -10.20
C PHE A 143 0.87 17.31 -9.54
N PHE A 144 1.47 16.22 -10.03
CA PHE A 144 2.73 15.69 -9.50
C PHE A 144 3.90 16.65 -9.68
N LEU A 145 4.04 17.24 -10.88
CA LEU A 145 5.21 18.04 -11.23
C LEU A 145 5.33 19.29 -10.35
N PRO A 146 4.30 20.16 -10.20
CA PRO A 146 4.41 21.33 -9.31
C PRO A 146 4.65 20.95 -7.84
N PHE A 147 4.05 19.84 -7.39
CA PHE A 147 4.22 19.37 -6.01
C PHE A 147 5.66 18.89 -5.77
N GLY A 148 6.20 18.10 -6.69
CA GLY A 148 7.56 17.55 -6.61
C GLY A 148 8.67 18.58 -6.86
N GLN A 149 8.41 19.62 -7.65
CA GLN A 149 9.36 20.70 -7.92
C GLN A 149 9.70 21.56 -6.69
N THR A 150 8.82 21.56 -5.67
CA THR A 150 9.08 22.26 -4.41
C THR A 150 9.27 21.25 -3.29
N THR A 151 10.47 21.21 -2.71
CA THR A 151 10.80 20.27 -1.64
C THR A 151 9.85 20.41 -0.44
N LYS A 152 9.37 19.26 0.05
CA LYS A 152 8.56 19.06 1.25
C LYS A 152 9.41 18.41 2.34
N PRO A 153 10.24 19.19 3.04
CA PRO A 153 11.25 18.66 3.97
C PRO A 153 10.66 17.94 5.19
N PHE A 154 9.37 18.10 5.47
CA PHE A 154 8.71 17.50 6.63
C PHE A 154 7.64 16.47 6.27
N LEU A 155 7.41 16.19 4.98
CA LEU A 155 6.39 15.25 4.54
C LEU A 155 6.86 13.82 4.80
N THR A 156 6.24 13.17 5.79
CA THR A 156 6.60 11.81 6.25
C THR A 156 5.63 10.75 5.77
N ARG A 157 4.40 11.11 5.39
CA ARG A 157 3.36 10.17 4.94
C ARG A 157 2.75 10.63 3.62
N LEU A 158 2.75 9.73 2.64
CA LEU A 158 2.17 9.97 1.32
C LEU A 158 1.28 8.79 0.95
N GLN A 159 0.03 9.10 0.57
CA GLN A 159 -0.86 8.11 -0.02
C GLN A 159 -1.13 8.44 -1.49
N LEU A 160 -0.93 7.45 -2.36
CA LEU A 160 -1.24 7.49 -3.78
C LEU A 160 -2.47 6.63 -4.04
N THR A 161 -3.57 7.29 -4.39
CA THR A 161 -4.86 6.67 -4.74
C THR A 161 -5.65 7.70 -5.52
N TYR A 162 -6.80 7.29 -6.06
CA TYR A 162 -7.80 8.21 -6.57
C TYR A 162 -9.12 8.05 -5.83
N ASN A 163 -9.99 9.04 -5.97
CA ASN A 163 -11.30 9.08 -5.34
C ASN A 163 -12.40 8.80 -6.37
N THR A 164 -13.17 7.73 -6.15
CA THR A 164 -14.29 7.36 -7.03
C THR A 164 -15.44 8.37 -7.03
N ARG A 165 -15.57 9.21 -5.98
CA ARG A 165 -16.60 10.27 -5.86
C ARG A 165 -16.13 11.64 -6.33
N ALA A 166 -14.85 11.81 -6.64
CA ALA A 166 -14.34 13.08 -7.15
C ALA A 166 -14.87 13.35 -8.55
N PRO A 167 -15.00 14.64 -8.96
CA PRO A 167 -15.43 14.99 -10.31
C PRO A 167 -14.31 14.79 -11.35
N PHE A 168 -13.05 14.68 -10.93
CA PHE A 168 -11.93 14.35 -11.79
C PHE A 168 -11.82 12.83 -12.00
N ARG A 169 -11.49 12.43 -13.23
CA ARG A 169 -11.33 11.02 -13.66
C ARG A 169 -9.87 10.70 -13.93
N ILE A 170 -9.50 9.43 -13.83
CA ILE A 170 -8.17 8.96 -14.24
C ILE A 170 -8.14 8.77 -15.75
N ARG A 171 -7.06 9.23 -16.38
CA ARG A 171 -6.76 8.97 -17.80
C ARG A 171 -5.30 8.51 -17.92
N ARG A 172 -5.04 7.35 -18.55
CA ARG A 172 -3.67 6.77 -18.65
C ARG A 172 -2.62 7.70 -19.22
N ASN A 173 -2.99 8.62 -20.09
CA ASN A 173 -2.05 9.56 -20.73
C ASN A 173 -1.76 10.81 -19.89
N GLU A 174 -2.41 10.99 -18.74
CA GLU A 174 -2.22 12.15 -17.88
C GLU A 174 -1.25 11.92 -16.73
N TYR A 175 -0.79 10.69 -16.51
CA TYR A 175 0.21 10.36 -15.49
C TYR A 175 1.30 9.44 -16.03
N SER A 176 2.50 9.53 -15.45
CA SER A 176 3.64 8.70 -15.84
C SER A 176 4.52 8.32 -14.65
N THR A 177 5.36 7.30 -14.82
CA THR A 177 6.47 7.01 -13.90
C THR A 177 7.36 8.24 -13.71
N GLY A 178 7.62 9.01 -14.77
CA GLY A 178 8.43 10.22 -14.70
C GLY A 178 7.84 11.29 -13.78
N GLY A 179 6.54 11.55 -13.87
CA GLY A 179 5.85 12.48 -12.97
C GLY A 179 5.88 12.02 -11.53
N LEU A 180 5.67 10.72 -11.28
CA LEU A 180 5.81 10.13 -9.94
C LEU A 180 7.24 10.24 -9.39
N ASN A 181 8.26 10.08 -10.24
CA ASN A 181 9.66 10.24 -9.82
C ASN A 181 9.96 11.68 -9.39
N VAL A 182 9.44 12.68 -10.10
CA VAL A 182 9.53 14.09 -9.69
C VAL A 182 8.81 14.33 -8.36
N LEU A 183 7.63 13.72 -8.18
CA LEU A 183 6.91 13.78 -6.90
C LEU A 183 7.76 13.24 -5.74
N LEU A 184 8.39 12.08 -5.91
CA LEU A 184 9.25 11.47 -4.89
C LEU A 184 10.51 12.31 -4.60
N ALA A 185 11.12 12.91 -5.63
CA ALA A 185 12.24 13.84 -5.46
C ALA A 185 11.88 15.05 -4.58
N GLY A 186 10.63 15.49 -4.62
CA GLY A 186 10.11 16.54 -3.74
C GLY A 186 9.92 16.11 -2.27
N CYS A 187 10.02 14.82 -1.94
CA CYS A 187 9.64 14.27 -0.62
C CYS A 187 10.81 13.55 0.10
N PRO A 188 11.92 14.23 0.43
CA PRO A 188 13.12 13.58 0.98
C PRO A 188 12.94 13.00 2.38
N ALA A 189 11.98 13.52 3.16
CA ALA A 189 11.68 13.05 4.50
C ALA A 189 10.62 11.95 4.57
N LEU A 190 10.22 11.39 3.42
CA LEU A 190 9.16 10.40 3.35
C LEU A 190 9.53 9.13 4.12
N GLU A 191 8.67 8.76 5.08
CA GLU A 191 8.82 7.56 5.91
C GLU A 191 7.81 6.46 5.52
N HIS A 192 6.63 6.86 5.05
CA HIS A 192 5.54 5.93 4.73
C HIS A 192 4.91 6.27 3.38
N LEU A 193 4.93 5.30 2.47
CA LEU A 193 4.26 5.35 1.18
C LEU A 193 3.19 4.26 1.10
N ASP A 194 1.94 4.65 0.86
CA ASP A 194 0.80 3.73 0.64
C ASP A 194 0.19 3.99 -0.74
N VAL A 195 0.28 3.00 -1.62
CA VAL A 195 -0.34 3.00 -2.95
C VAL A 195 -1.56 2.10 -2.92
N VAL A 196 -2.73 2.67 -3.18
CA VAL A 196 -4.02 1.96 -3.15
C VAL A 196 -4.62 1.96 -4.55
N LEU A 197 -4.61 0.79 -5.18
CA LEU A 197 -5.16 0.55 -6.50
C LEU A 197 -6.58 0.00 -6.36
N HIS A 198 -7.51 0.45 -7.18
CA HIS A 198 -8.88 -0.07 -7.18
C HIS A 198 -9.58 0.22 -8.51
N ARG A 199 -10.54 -0.63 -8.88
CA ARG A 199 -11.30 -0.48 -10.13
C ARG A 199 -12.60 0.31 -9.93
N LEU A 200 -12.94 1.18 -10.87
CA LEU A 200 -14.28 1.73 -11.04
C LEU A 200 -15.26 0.58 -11.33
N GLN A 201 -16.49 0.63 -10.77
CA GLN A 201 -17.48 -0.40 -11.09
C GLN A 201 -17.98 -0.25 -12.54
N PRO A 202 -18.24 -1.37 -13.26
CA PRO A 202 -18.55 -1.36 -14.70
C PRO A 202 -19.83 -0.61 -15.11
N CYS A 203 -20.64 -0.14 -14.16
CA CYS A 203 -21.90 0.55 -14.44
C CYS A 203 -21.70 1.90 -15.15
N ASP A 204 -20.52 2.52 -15.00
CA ASP A 204 -20.18 3.80 -15.63
C ASP A 204 -19.29 3.65 -16.89
N ALA A 205 -18.71 2.47 -17.12
CA ALA A 205 -17.69 2.22 -18.16
C ALA A 205 -18.28 2.01 -19.56
N LEU A 206 -19.55 1.63 -19.68
CA LEU A 206 -20.22 1.43 -20.97
C LEU A 206 -20.50 2.73 -21.73
N ILE A 207 -20.30 3.89 -21.10
CA ILE A 207 -20.62 5.20 -21.67
C ILE A 207 -19.36 5.93 -22.20
N TYR A 208 -18.17 5.63 -21.68
CA TYR A 208 -16.92 6.32 -22.06
C TYR A 208 -15.72 5.37 -22.14
N PRO A 209 -15.41 4.81 -23.32
CA PRO A 209 -14.30 3.87 -23.52
C PRO A 209 -12.89 4.47 -23.32
N GLN A 210 -12.78 5.78 -23.10
CA GLN A 210 -11.52 6.49 -22.87
C GLN A 210 -11.20 6.71 -21.38
N ILE A 211 -12.12 6.36 -20.47
CA ILE A 211 -11.89 6.49 -19.03
C ILE A 211 -11.28 5.19 -18.54
N ASP A 212 -10.07 5.28 -18.00
CA ASP A 212 -9.44 4.12 -17.40
C ASP A 212 -10.12 3.75 -16.08
N GLU A 213 -10.43 2.47 -15.96
CA GLU A 213 -11.09 1.92 -14.78
C GLU A 213 -10.19 1.91 -13.54
N MET A 214 -8.87 2.14 -13.68
CA MET A 214 -7.88 2.02 -12.61
C MET A 214 -6.59 2.75 -12.98
N ILE A 215 -5.82 3.18 -11.96
CA ILE A 215 -4.42 3.58 -12.13
C ILE A 215 -3.65 2.38 -12.71
N ASP A 216 -2.97 2.59 -13.82
CA ASP A 216 -2.12 1.58 -14.44
C ASP A 216 -1.03 1.13 -13.46
N PRO A 217 -1.01 -0.13 -12.98
CA PRO A 217 -0.01 -0.59 -12.04
C PRO A 217 1.41 -0.55 -12.61
N ASP A 218 1.57 -0.59 -13.94
CA ASP A 218 2.87 -0.64 -14.59
C ASP A 218 3.65 0.68 -14.44
N VAL A 219 3.03 1.78 -13.98
CA VAL A 219 3.75 3.02 -13.64
C VAL A 219 4.62 2.88 -12.39
N PHE A 220 4.32 1.92 -11.51
CA PHE A 220 5.09 1.59 -10.30
C PHE A 220 6.17 0.53 -10.60
N ASN A 221 6.99 0.80 -11.62
CA ASN A 221 8.01 -0.10 -12.14
C ASN A 221 9.38 0.03 -11.44
N ASP A 222 10.41 -0.64 -11.98
CA ASP A 222 11.78 -0.54 -11.48
C ASP A 222 12.32 0.89 -11.38
N GLU A 223 12.01 1.77 -12.34
CA GLU A 223 12.46 3.17 -12.31
C GLU A 223 11.80 3.95 -11.16
N PHE A 224 10.55 3.63 -10.85
CA PHE A 224 9.87 4.16 -9.66
C PHE A 224 10.58 3.75 -8.37
N PHE A 225 10.96 2.47 -8.23
CA PHE A 225 11.68 2.00 -7.03
C PHE A 225 13.10 2.52 -6.92
N LEU A 226 13.79 2.69 -8.05
CA LEU A 226 15.10 3.35 -8.07
C LEU A 226 15.00 4.80 -7.62
N ALA A 227 14.02 5.55 -8.14
CA ALA A 227 13.77 6.93 -7.71
C ALA A 227 13.37 6.99 -6.23
N LEU A 228 12.54 6.07 -5.75
CA LEU A 228 12.13 5.99 -4.35
C LEU A 228 13.34 5.76 -3.42
N ALA A 229 14.20 4.79 -3.75
CA ALA A 229 15.40 4.51 -2.96
C ALA A 229 16.42 5.67 -3.01
N ALA A 230 16.55 6.33 -4.17
CA ALA A 230 17.49 7.43 -4.37
C ALA A 230 17.05 8.74 -3.67
N ASN A 231 15.75 9.01 -3.59
CA ASN A 231 15.24 10.29 -3.07
C ASN A 231 14.72 10.21 -1.63
N CYS A 232 14.23 9.05 -1.18
CA CYS A 232 13.56 8.90 0.11
C CYS A 232 14.36 8.03 1.09
N HIS A 233 15.53 8.51 1.55
CA HIS A 233 16.43 7.75 2.44
C HIS A 233 15.84 7.42 3.82
N ARG A 234 14.75 8.10 4.21
CA ARG A 234 14.04 7.87 5.49
C ARG A 234 12.87 6.89 5.36
N LEU A 235 12.67 6.28 4.19
CA LEU A 235 11.55 5.40 3.93
C LEU A 235 11.61 4.18 4.86
N ARG A 236 10.56 4.01 5.68
CA ARG A 236 10.38 2.91 6.63
C ARG A 236 9.36 1.88 6.17
N SER A 237 8.34 2.33 5.43
CA SER A 237 7.20 1.51 5.03
C SER A 237 6.79 1.80 3.59
N LEU A 238 6.72 0.76 2.78
CA LEU A 238 6.15 0.77 1.44
C LEU A 238 4.98 -0.22 1.37
N ARG A 239 3.82 0.26 0.91
CA ARG A 239 2.64 -0.56 0.63
C ARG A 239 2.15 -0.30 -0.78
N ILE A 240 1.93 -1.34 -1.56
CA ILE A 240 1.24 -1.29 -2.84
C ILE A 240 0.21 -2.41 -2.84
N ARG A 241 -1.06 -2.03 -2.83
CA ARG A 241 -2.18 -2.95 -2.58
C ARG A 241 -3.35 -2.65 -3.49
N GLU A 242 -4.12 -3.68 -3.84
CA GLU A 242 -5.27 -3.57 -4.71
C GLU A 242 -6.55 -3.93 -3.93
N LEU A 243 -7.55 -3.04 -3.96
CA LEU A 243 -8.89 -3.30 -3.44
C LEU A 243 -9.72 -4.07 -4.46
N GLY A 244 -10.61 -4.92 -3.96
CA GLY A 244 -11.57 -5.68 -4.79
C GLY A 244 -11.02 -6.99 -5.35
N SER A 245 -9.73 -7.25 -5.12
CA SER A 245 -9.06 -8.48 -5.54
C SER A 245 -9.68 -9.74 -4.88
N LEU A 246 -10.34 -9.63 -3.72
CA LEU A 246 -11.05 -10.75 -3.04
C LEU A 246 -12.33 -11.27 -3.76
N SER A 247 -12.66 -10.75 -4.94
CA SER A 247 -13.85 -11.19 -5.69
C SER A 247 -13.58 -12.49 -6.46
N ASN A 248 -14.37 -13.53 -6.18
CA ASN A 248 -14.42 -14.85 -6.85
C ASN A 248 -14.73 -14.82 -8.37
N SER A 249 -14.61 -13.66 -9.04
CA SER A 249 -14.80 -13.53 -10.47
C SER A 249 -13.61 -14.11 -11.22
N ARG A 250 -13.81 -15.30 -11.79
CA ARG A 250 -12.87 -16.01 -12.70
C ARG A 250 -12.46 -15.21 -13.95
N LYS A 251 -12.95 -13.97 -14.14
CA LYS A 251 -12.81 -13.19 -15.37
C LYS A 251 -12.04 -11.86 -15.24
N GLY A 252 -11.47 -11.55 -14.07
CA GLY A 252 -10.86 -10.22 -13.84
C GLY A 252 -9.45 -10.22 -13.27
N SER A 253 -8.68 -11.30 -13.39
CA SER A 253 -7.26 -11.30 -12.99
C SER A 253 -6.55 -10.19 -13.76
N ILE A 254 -6.11 -9.16 -13.05
CA ILE A 254 -5.23 -8.15 -13.59
C ILE A 254 -3.97 -8.87 -14.08
N THR A 255 -3.47 -8.45 -15.24
CA THR A 255 -2.12 -8.74 -15.69
C THR A 255 -1.19 -8.34 -14.56
N ALA A 256 -0.56 -9.34 -13.91
CA ALA A 256 0.46 -9.13 -12.88
C ALA A 256 1.33 -7.92 -13.22
N VAL A 257 1.71 -7.11 -12.22
CA VAL A 257 2.59 -5.96 -12.43
C VAL A 257 3.86 -6.50 -13.08
N ASN A 258 3.95 -6.36 -14.40
CA ASN A 258 5.03 -6.99 -15.18
C ASN A 258 6.31 -6.16 -15.09
N SER A 259 6.20 -4.98 -14.48
CA SER A 259 7.17 -3.91 -14.53
C SER A 259 8.11 -3.85 -13.31
N ILE A 260 7.79 -4.60 -12.24
CA ILE A 260 8.66 -4.76 -11.07
C ILE A 260 9.50 -6.01 -11.28
N THR A 261 10.82 -5.85 -11.38
CA THR A 261 11.76 -6.96 -11.52
C THR A 261 12.70 -7.04 -10.31
N GLY A 262 13.67 -7.96 -10.35
CA GLY A 262 14.74 -8.03 -9.35
C GLY A 262 15.55 -6.74 -9.24
N ARG A 263 15.64 -5.93 -10.32
CA ARG A 263 16.37 -4.66 -10.30
C ARG A 263 15.71 -3.64 -9.36
N GLY A 264 14.39 -3.45 -9.45
CA GLY A 264 13.65 -2.56 -8.55
C GLY A 264 13.69 -3.03 -7.11
N LEU A 265 13.52 -4.35 -6.88
CA LEU A 265 13.63 -4.94 -5.54
C LEU A 265 15.02 -4.76 -4.92
N ALA A 266 16.09 -4.97 -5.70
CA ALA A 266 17.46 -4.75 -5.24
C ALA A 266 17.72 -3.29 -4.86
N ALA A 267 17.05 -2.32 -5.49
CA ALA A 267 17.10 -0.92 -5.08
C ALA A 267 16.44 -0.70 -3.72
N LEU A 268 15.25 -1.29 -3.49
CA LEU A 268 14.56 -1.24 -2.21
C LEU A 268 15.38 -1.90 -1.09
N TRP A 269 16.09 -2.98 -1.38
CA TRP A 269 16.90 -3.68 -0.38
C TRP A 269 18.09 -2.87 0.12
N ARG A 270 18.57 -1.92 -0.68
CA ARG A 270 19.62 -0.97 -0.30
C ARG A 270 19.09 0.24 0.47
N ALA A 271 17.77 0.38 0.65
CA ALA A 271 17.21 1.50 1.39
C ALA A 271 17.48 1.35 2.90
N PRO A 272 18.18 2.31 3.54
CA PRO A 272 18.81 2.10 4.85
C PRO A 272 17.82 2.00 6.03
N GLN A 273 16.61 2.53 5.87
CA GLN A 273 15.59 2.56 6.94
C GLN A 273 14.37 1.70 6.63
N LEU A 274 14.37 0.94 5.52
CA LEU A 274 13.19 0.24 5.05
C LEU A 274 12.93 -1.02 5.88
N THR A 275 11.90 -0.94 6.71
CA THR A 275 11.49 -2.01 7.64
C THR A 275 10.30 -2.80 7.18
N TYR A 276 9.39 -2.19 6.42
CA TYR A 276 8.12 -2.80 6.04
C TYR A 276 7.89 -2.67 4.54
N VAL A 277 7.68 -3.80 3.88
CA VAL A 277 7.31 -3.89 2.46
C VAL A 277 6.10 -4.80 2.35
N ASP A 278 5.03 -4.33 1.74
CA ASP A 278 3.84 -5.13 1.41
C ASP A 278 3.39 -4.78 0.00
N ILE A 279 3.71 -5.65 -0.96
CA ILE A 279 3.43 -5.43 -2.37
C ILE A 279 2.58 -6.58 -2.89
N GLN A 280 1.47 -6.24 -3.50
CA GLN A 280 0.57 -7.17 -4.16
C GLN A 280 0.90 -7.29 -5.66
N ASP A 281 0.72 -8.50 -6.21
CA ASP A 281 0.84 -8.83 -7.63
C ASP A 281 2.26 -8.60 -8.21
N VAL A 282 3.29 -8.94 -7.42
CA VAL A 282 4.71 -8.85 -7.82
C VAL A 282 5.15 -10.03 -8.69
N ARG A 283 5.95 -9.76 -9.72
CA ARG A 283 6.75 -10.76 -10.42
C ARG A 283 8.21 -10.68 -9.97
N CYS A 284 8.62 -11.54 -9.06
CA CYS A 284 10.01 -11.64 -8.63
C CYS A 284 10.60 -13.01 -8.94
N SER A 285 11.92 -13.07 -9.14
CA SER A 285 12.68 -14.32 -9.13
C SER A 285 13.01 -14.72 -7.69
N ALA A 286 13.41 -15.98 -7.48
CA ALA A 286 13.96 -16.42 -6.21
C ALA A 286 15.22 -15.62 -5.83
N SER A 287 16.11 -15.34 -6.78
CA SER A 287 17.31 -14.52 -6.54
C SER A 287 16.98 -13.15 -5.97
N ALA A 288 15.94 -12.47 -6.48
CA ALA A 288 15.53 -11.16 -5.98
C ALA A 288 15.03 -11.20 -4.52
N ILE A 289 14.46 -12.33 -4.09
CA ILE A 289 14.10 -12.56 -2.68
C ILE A 289 15.34 -12.81 -1.84
N LEU A 290 16.28 -13.61 -2.36
CA LEU A 290 17.51 -13.97 -1.66
C LEU A 290 18.46 -12.77 -1.47
N ASP A 291 18.47 -11.83 -2.41
CA ASP A 291 19.23 -10.57 -2.30
C ASP A 291 18.86 -9.74 -1.06
N CYS A 292 17.65 -9.96 -0.49
CA CYS A 292 17.23 -9.35 0.76
C CYS A 292 18.14 -9.73 1.94
N PHE A 293 18.76 -10.92 1.91
CA PHE A 293 19.66 -11.41 2.95
C PHE A 293 21.11 -10.90 2.79
N SER A 294 21.52 -10.51 1.58
CA SER A 294 22.90 -10.14 1.26
C SER A 294 23.24 -8.66 1.52
N THR A 295 22.29 -7.86 2.01
CA THR A 295 22.42 -6.39 2.10
C THR A 295 22.94 -5.87 3.45
N ASP A 296 23.39 -6.74 4.36
CA ASP A 296 23.58 -6.40 5.79
C ASP A 296 25.03 -6.17 6.26
N GLU A 297 25.99 -5.89 5.36
CA GLU A 297 27.41 -5.76 5.77
C GLU A 297 27.83 -4.39 6.36
N GLY A 298 26.91 -3.45 6.63
CA GLY A 298 27.31 -2.03 6.74
C GLY A 298 27.05 -1.24 8.02
N SER A 299 26.09 -1.57 8.89
CA SER A 299 25.65 -0.59 9.91
C SER A 299 25.21 -1.23 11.23
N LEU A 300 26.14 -1.24 12.19
CA LEU A 300 25.91 -1.52 13.61
C LEU A 300 25.00 -0.46 14.25
N ARG A 301 23.71 -0.53 13.97
CA ARG A 301 22.64 -0.03 14.85
C ARG A 301 21.64 -1.16 15.03
N ALA A 302 21.11 -1.32 16.24
CA ALA A 302 20.02 -2.25 16.51
C ALA A 302 18.86 -1.97 15.53
N LEU A 303 18.80 -2.75 14.45
CA LEU A 303 17.84 -2.51 13.38
C LEU A 303 16.47 -3.01 13.85
N PRO A 304 15.41 -2.21 13.67
CA PRO A 304 14.04 -2.66 13.88
C PRO A 304 13.70 -3.88 13.02
N THR A 305 12.76 -4.69 13.50
CA THR A 305 12.24 -5.86 12.78
C THR A 305 11.90 -5.54 11.32
N ARG A 306 12.43 -6.34 10.40
CA ARG A 306 12.15 -6.21 8.96
C ARG A 306 11.05 -7.19 8.55
N SER A 307 10.02 -6.70 7.88
CA SER A 307 8.86 -7.45 7.41
C SER A 307 8.65 -7.22 5.92
N VAL A 308 8.84 -8.26 5.13
CA VAL A 308 8.64 -8.25 3.68
C VAL A 308 7.47 -9.18 3.33
N ILE A 309 6.46 -8.65 2.66
CA ILE A 309 5.24 -9.35 2.32
C ILE A 309 5.01 -9.21 0.82
N PHE A 310 5.01 -10.33 0.11
CA PHE A 310 4.60 -10.40 -1.29
C PHE A 310 3.30 -11.19 -1.40
N ARG A 311 2.28 -10.52 -1.93
CA ARG A 311 0.94 -11.08 -2.12
C ARG A 311 0.69 -11.37 -3.59
N GLU A 312 -0.04 -12.44 -3.86
CA GLU A 312 -0.44 -12.84 -5.21
C GLU A 312 0.73 -12.99 -6.21
N LEU A 313 1.74 -13.78 -5.86
CA LEU A 313 2.83 -14.15 -6.80
C LEU A 313 2.34 -14.93 -8.04
N GLY A 314 1.05 -15.28 -8.09
CA GLY A 314 0.41 -15.86 -9.25
C GLY A 314 1.06 -17.17 -9.69
N VAL A 315 1.46 -17.22 -10.96
CA VAL A 315 2.09 -18.38 -11.60
C VAL A 315 3.53 -18.61 -11.15
N CYS A 316 4.23 -17.56 -10.73
CA CYS A 316 5.63 -17.65 -10.29
C CYS A 316 5.77 -18.22 -8.88
N PHE A 317 4.67 -18.36 -8.13
CA PHE A 317 4.72 -18.78 -6.72
C PHE A 317 5.43 -20.13 -6.53
N GLY A 318 5.13 -21.13 -7.37
CA GLY A 318 5.74 -22.46 -7.28
C GLY A 318 7.26 -22.40 -7.45
N ASP A 319 7.69 -21.86 -8.59
CA ASP A 319 9.10 -21.76 -8.97
C ASP A 319 9.91 -20.91 -7.96
N VAL A 320 9.35 -19.78 -7.50
CA VAL A 320 10.00 -18.91 -6.51
C VAL A 320 10.17 -19.65 -5.19
N VAL A 321 9.11 -20.29 -4.67
CA VAL A 321 9.19 -21.03 -3.39
C VAL A 321 10.17 -22.19 -3.49
N GLN A 322 10.14 -22.94 -4.59
CA GLN A 322 11.04 -24.07 -4.81
C GLN A 322 12.50 -23.61 -4.77
N HIS A 323 12.87 -22.63 -5.61
CA HIS A 323 14.24 -22.15 -5.69
C HIS A 323 14.71 -21.44 -4.40
N VAL A 324 13.84 -20.67 -3.73
CA VAL A 324 14.19 -20.06 -2.44
C VAL A 324 14.51 -21.12 -1.39
N LEU A 325 13.70 -22.19 -1.29
CA LEU A 325 13.97 -23.26 -0.32
C LEU A 325 15.18 -24.11 -0.69
N GLU A 326 15.34 -24.45 -1.97
CA GLU A 326 16.51 -25.21 -2.44
C GLU A 326 17.82 -24.45 -2.22
N ASP A 327 17.87 -23.16 -2.57
CA ASP A 327 19.10 -22.37 -2.48
C ASP A 327 19.45 -22.02 -1.03
N LEU A 328 18.45 -21.81 -0.17
CA LEU A 328 18.67 -21.68 1.26
C LEU A 328 19.06 -23.02 1.90
N GLY A 329 18.56 -24.16 1.39
CA GLY A 329 18.85 -25.50 1.91
C GLY A 329 20.21 -26.08 1.48
N LYS A 330 20.74 -25.69 0.32
CA LYS A 330 22.05 -26.13 -0.18
C LYS A 330 23.20 -25.59 0.69
N GLU A 331 24.23 -26.40 0.91
CA GLU A 331 25.44 -26.01 1.68
C GLU A 331 26.32 -24.99 0.96
N SER A 332 26.23 -24.85 -0.37
CA SER A 332 27.32 -24.32 -1.19
C SER A 332 27.14 -22.94 -1.83
N THR A 333 25.97 -22.30 -1.77
CA THR A 333 25.69 -21.16 -2.69
C THR A 333 25.60 -19.77 -2.06
N LEU A 334 25.48 -19.65 -0.75
CA LEU A 334 25.53 -18.34 -0.10
C LEU A 334 26.48 -18.45 1.09
N PRO A 335 27.66 -17.80 1.07
CA PRO A 335 28.20 -17.32 2.31
C PRO A 335 27.17 -16.30 2.81
N LEU A 336 26.21 -16.75 3.61
CA LEU A 336 25.61 -15.88 4.61
C LEU A 336 26.79 -15.49 5.51
N ALA A 337 27.51 -14.46 5.07
CA ALA A 337 28.75 -14.01 5.67
C ALA A 337 28.38 -13.34 7.00
N GLY A 338 28.70 -14.04 8.08
CA GLY A 338 28.39 -13.61 9.44
C GLY A 338 27.23 -14.39 10.07
N PRO A 339 27.09 -14.37 11.40
CA PRO A 339 25.86 -14.85 12.02
C PRO A 339 24.72 -14.06 11.38
N LEU A 340 23.61 -14.70 11.00
CA LEU A 340 22.34 -14.00 10.76
C LEU A 340 22.04 -13.20 12.04
N THR A 341 22.51 -11.95 12.10
CA THR A 341 22.90 -11.28 13.34
C THR A 341 21.74 -10.43 13.83
N GLU A 342 21.16 -10.84 14.95
CA GLU A 342 20.36 -10.06 15.92
C GLU A 342 19.05 -9.40 15.44
N THR A 343 18.83 -9.22 14.14
CA THR A 343 17.68 -8.45 13.62
C THR A 343 16.51 -9.39 13.28
N PRO A 344 15.33 -9.18 13.89
CA PRO A 344 14.18 -10.03 13.60
C PRO A 344 13.69 -9.78 12.17
N LEU A 345 13.64 -10.82 11.32
CA LEU A 345 13.23 -10.74 9.92
C LEU A 345 12.05 -11.68 9.66
N VAL A 346 11.10 -11.24 8.85
CA VAL A 346 10.02 -12.07 8.26
C VAL A 346 9.91 -11.78 6.78
N ILE A 347 9.87 -12.84 5.98
CA ILE A 347 9.50 -12.81 4.56
C ILE A 347 8.27 -13.69 4.38
N SER A 348 7.18 -13.12 3.88
CA SER A 348 5.92 -13.82 3.63
C SER A 348 5.59 -13.78 2.14
N LEU A 349 5.64 -14.93 1.49
CA LEU A 349 5.28 -15.10 0.08
C LEU A 349 3.91 -15.77 0.00
N SER A 350 2.99 -15.26 -0.81
CA SER A 350 1.65 -15.83 -0.91
C SER A 350 1.06 -15.81 -2.32
N SER A 351 0.16 -16.75 -2.58
CA SER A 351 -0.63 -16.86 -3.81
C SER A 351 -2.00 -17.46 -3.48
N ARG A 352 -3.10 -16.82 -3.86
CA ARG A 352 -4.47 -17.37 -3.67
C ARG A 352 -4.65 -18.73 -4.30
N ARG A 353 -4.09 -18.90 -5.50
CA ARG A 353 -4.17 -20.19 -6.19
C ARG A 353 -3.29 -21.23 -5.50
N GLY A 354 -2.25 -20.79 -4.79
CA GLY A 354 -1.25 -21.68 -4.24
C GLY A 354 -0.56 -22.53 -5.31
N TYR A 355 0.30 -23.44 -4.86
CA TYR A 355 1.00 -24.39 -5.69
C TYR A 355 1.04 -25.75 -5.00
N VAL A 356 1.10 -26.83 -5.79
CA VAL A 356 1.08 -28.19 -5.28
C VAL A 356 2.51 -28.69 -5.16
N PHE A 357 2.95 -28.96 -3.93
CA PHE A 357 4.26 -29.52 -3.63
C PHE A 357 4.12 -30.97 -3.17
N GLU A 358 5.12 -31.79 -3.45
CA GLU A 358 5.24 -33.11 -2.82
C GLU A 358 5.54 -32.97 -1.33
N ARG A 359 4.83 -33.76 -0.51
CA ARG A 359 5.01 -33.75 0.93
C ARG A 359 6.38 -34.28 1.33
N SER A 360 6.88 -35.30 0.64
CA SER A 360 8.24 -35.84 0.78
C SER A 360 9.28 -34.75 0.57
N TRP A 361 9.16 -33.98 -0.50
CA TRP A 361 10.05 -32.86 -0.81
C TRP A 361 10.03 -31.78 0.27
N LEU A 362 8.86 -31.38 0.77
CA LEU A 362 8.76 -30.42 1.88
C LEU A 362 9.44 -30.92 3.16
N VAL A 363 9.32 -32.22 3.46
CA VAL A 363 9.99 -32.86 4.60
C VAL A 363 11.51 -32.92 4.39
N GLU A 364 11.96 -33.16 3.17
CA GLU A 364 13.39 -33.13 2.82
C GLU A 364 13.98 -31.73 2.99
N MET A 365 13.31 -30.70 2.47
CA MET A 365 13.71 -29.30 2.65
C MET A 365 13.73 -28.90 4.13
N GLN A 366 12.79 -29.40 4.94
CA GLN A 366 12.82 -29.18 6.38
C GLN A 366 14.09 -29.78 7.01
N ARG A 367 14.46 -31.02 6.67
CA ARG A 367 15.68 -31.65 7.19
C ARG A 367 16.93 -30.89 6.77
N ALA A 368 16.98 -30.44 5.51
CA ALA A 368 18.09 -29.62 5.01
C ALA A 368 18.22 -28.30 5.80
N PHE A 369 17.12 -27.60 6.03
CA PHE A 369 17.11 -26.37 6.86
C PHE A 369 17.54 -26.63 8.30
N GLN A 370 17.08 -27.73 8.92
CA GLN A 370 17.46 -28.08 10.29
C GLN A 370 18.94 -28.45 10.40
N ALA A 371 19.49 -29.11 9.39
CA ALA A 371 20.91 -29.44 9.32
C ALA A 371 21.78 -28.19 9.14
N LYS A 372 21.32 -27.23 8.32
CA LYS A 372 22.06 -25.98 8.05
C LYS A 372 21.93 -24.95 9.17
N PHE A 373 20.73 -24.74 9.70
CA PHE A 373 20.42 -23.74 10.74
C PHE A 373 20.16 -24.43 12.09
N THR A 374 21.15 -25.15 12.61
CA THR A 374 21.02 -25.97 13.84
C THR A 374 20.62 -25.17 15.08
N LYS A 375 20.99 -23.88 15.14
CA LYS A 375 20.62 -22.95 16.22
C LYS A 375 19.25 -22.31 16.04
N GLY A 376 18.54 -22.63 14.95
CA GLY A 376 17.24 -22.05 14.62
C GLY A 376 17.30 -20.60 14.15
N GLU A 377 18.45 -20.17 13.61
CA GLU A 377 18.72 -18.83 13.06
C GLU A 377 17.73 -18.45 11.94
N MET A 378 17.25 -19.44 11.21
CA MET A 378 16.23 -19.28 10.19
C MET A 378 15.26 -20.45 10.23
N ARG A 379 13.97 -20.14 10.14
CA ARG A 379 12.87 -21.10 10.13
C ARG A 379 11.95 -20.80 8.97
N PHE A 380 11.22 -21.82 8.51
CA PHE A 380 10.13 -21.63 7.57
C PHE A 380 8.86 -22.33 8.03
N ALA A 381 7.73 -21.78 7.61
CA ALA A 381 6.42 -22.39 7.76
C ALA A 381 5.66 -22.28 6.44
N VAL A 382 4.96 -23.34 6.09
CA VAL A 382 4.10 -23.38 4.89
C VAL A 382 2.65 -23.53 5.31
N PHE A 383 1.78 -22.72 4.72
CA PHE A 383 0.35 -22.71 5.02
C PHE A 383 -0.40 -23.29 3.83
N SER A 384 -1.18 -24.33 4.09
CA SER A 384 -2.01 -24.94 3.06
C SER A 384 -3.21 -24.05 2.73
N VAL A 385 -3.63 -24.04 1.47
CA VAL A 385 -4.92 -23.44 1.12
C VAL A 385 -6.01 -24.39 1.60
N LYS A 386 -6.81 -23.97 2.59
CA LYS A 386 -7.96 -24.75 3.05
C LYS A 386 -8.86 -25.03 1.85
N LYS A 387 -9.25 -26.30 1.72
CA LYS A 387 -10.25 -26.77 0.76
C LYS A 387 -11.52 -25.95 0.98
N ASP A 388 -11.98 -25.22 -0.04
CA ASP A 388 -13.40 -24.82 -0.09
C ASP A 388 -14.19 -26.12 0.09
N LYS A 389 -15.02 -26.18 1.13
CA LYS A 389 -15.81 -27.37 1.49
C LYS A 389 -16.81 -27.80 0.40
N ASP A 390 -16.86 -27.13 -0.75
CA ASP A 390 -17.86 -27.31 -1.79
C ASP A 390 -17.42 -28.27 -2.92
N THR A 391 -16.54 -29.24 -2.64
CA THR A 391 -16.28 -30.32 -3.62
C THR A 391 -16.12 -31.68 -2.97
N THR A 392 -17.04 -32.00 -2.06
CA THR A 392 -17.33 -33.39 -1.67
C THR A 392 -18.69 -33.88 -2.19
N GLY A 393 -19.33 -33.13 -3.08
CA GLY A 393 -20.49 -33.61 -3.82
C GLY A 393 -20.57 -32.88 -5.16
N THR A 394 -20.48 -33.62 -6.26
CA THR A 394 -20.97 -33.23 -7.59
C THR A 394 -20.50 -31.88 -8.16
N SER A 395 -19.38 -31.87 -8.92
CA SER A 395 -19.28 -31.21 -10.25
C SER A 395 -17.85 -31.15 -10.80
N PHE A 396 -17.32 -32.30 -11.25
CA PHE A 396 -16.32 -32.32 -12.32
C PHE A 396 -17.02 -32.19 -13.69
N ARG A 397 -17.77 -31.11 -13.90
CA ARG A 397 -18.31 -30.74 -15.21
C ARG A 397 -18.04 -29.26 -15.47
N SER A 398 -16.78 -28.93 -15.74
CA SER A 398 -16.45 -27.74 -16.52
C SER A 398 -15.96 -28.20 -17.89
N ASN A 399 -16.81 -28.07 -18.91
CA ASN A 399 -16.49 -28.24 -20.32
C ASN A 399 -15.54 -27.12 -20.78
N THR A 400 -14.28 -27.21 -20.40
CA THR A 400 -13.18 -26.46 -21.03
C THR A 400 -12.19 -27.47 -21.54
N THR A 401 -11.86 -27.36 -22.83
CA THR A 401 -10.88 -28.15 -23.58
C THR A 401 -9.49 -28.07 -22.94
N ARG A 402 -9.27 -28.87 -21.89
CA ARG A 402 -7.94 -29.09 -21.33
C ARG A 402 -7.14 -29.95 -22.30
N SER A 403 -5.89 -29.60 -22.54
CA SER A 403 -4.98 -30.43 -23.34
C SER A 403 -4.85 -31.83 -22.72
N VAL A 404 -4.49 -32.83 -23.53
CA VAL A 404 -4.34 -34.23 -23.07
C VAL A 404 -3.34 -34.31 -21.90
N GLU A 405 -2.26 -33.53 -21.95
CA GLU A 405 -1.26 -33.42 -20.87
C GLU A 405 -1.87 -32.87 -19.57
N GLN A 406 -2.69 -31.81 -19.64
CA GLN A 406 -3.36 -31.25 -18.47
C GLN A 406 -4.34 -32.24 -17.82
N GLN A 407 -4.97 -33.13 -18.60
CA GLN A 407 -5.86 -34.17 -18.07
C GLN A 407 -5.07 -35.30 -17.38
N VAL A 408 -3.92 -35.68 -17.94
CA VAL A 408 -3.03 -36.67 -17.32
C VAL A 408 -2.45 -36.12 -16.01
N ILE A 409 -1.93 -34.90 -16.01
CA ILE A 409 -1.43 -34.22 -14.81
C ILE A 409 -2.55 -34.10 -13.74
N ALA A 410 -3.76 -33.72 -14.13
CA ALA A 410 -4.89 -33.64 -13.20
C ALA A 410 -5.26 -35.00 -12.58
N LYS A 411 -5.21 -36.10 -13.35
CA LYS A 411 -5.45 -37.46 -12.85
C LYS A 411 -4.35 -37.93 -11.89
N ILE A 412 -3.09 -37.60 -12.18
CA ILE A 412 -1.94 -37.91 -11.33
C ILE A 412 -2.05 -37.14 -10.00
N LEU A 413 -2.28 -35.83 -10.06
CA LEU A 413 -2.47 -34.98 -8.88
C LEU A 413 -3.67 -35.43 -8.05
N ALA A 414 -4.78 -35.84 -8.67
CA ALA A 414 -5.94 -36.38 -7.95
C ALA A 414 -5.61 -37.67 -7.19
N ARG A 415 -4.84 -38.58 -7.79
CA ARG A 415 -4.39 -39.81 -7.13
C ARG A 415 -3.40 -39.53 -6.00
N ALA A 416 -2.45 -38.62 -6.20
CA ALA A 416 -1.48 -38.20 -5.19
C ALA A 416 -2.17 -37.46 -4.01
N TRP A 417 -3.20 -36.67 -4.29
CA TRP A 417 -4.04 -36.05 -3.25
C TRP A 417 -4.81 -37.08 -2.42
N ILE A 418 -5.36 -38.11 -3.04
CA ILE A 418 -6.08 -39.19 -2.33
C ILE A 418 -5.14 -39.94 -1.38
N LYS A 419 -3.87 -40.08 -1.74
CA LYS A 419 -2.83 -40.70 -0.90
C LYS A 419 -2.25 -39.77 0.16
N GLY A 420 -2.50 -38.47 0.09
CA GLY A 420 -1.92 -37.47 0.99
C GLY A 420 -0.46 -37.12 0.70
N ASP A 421 0.02 -37.47 -0.50
CA ASP A 421 1.42 -37.34 -0.94
C ASP A 421 1.77 -35.93 -1.41
N VAL A 422 0.76 -35.09 -1.70
CA VAL A 422 0.96 -33.72 -2.18
C VAL A 422 0.10 -32.72 -1.40
N LEU A 423 0.63 -31.51 -1.22
CA LEU A 423 0.02 -30.43 -0.44
C LEU A 423 -0.09 -29.18 -1.29
N ARG A 424 -1.27 -28.55 -1.26
CA ARG A 424 -1.48 -27.24 -1.90
C ARG A 424 -1.10 -26.13 -0.93
N ILE A 425 0.06 -25.53 -1.14
CA ILE A 425 0.58 -24.45 -0.30
C ILE A 425 0.15 -23.11 -0.90
N GLY A 426 -0.46 -22.25 -0.09
CA GLY A 426 -0.87 -20.90 -0.49
C GLY A 426 0.06 -19.81 0.03
N ARG A 427 0.88 -20.13 1.03
CA ARG A 427 1.78 -19.16 1.65
C ARG A 427 3.02 -19.85 2.22
N LEU A 428 4.18 -19.26 1.98
CA LEU A 428 5.46 -19.54 2.63
C LEU A 428 5.80 -18.37 3.55
N VAL A 429 6.25 -18.66 4.77
CA VAL A 429 6.78 -17.67 5.71
C VAL A 429 8.17 -18.11 6.12
N LEU A 430 9.17 -17.28 5.83
CA LEU A 430 10.55 -17.39 6.34
C LEU A 430 10.73 -16.41 7.49
N TYR A 431 11.36 -16.81 8.57
CA TYR A 431 11.58 -15.92 9.72
C TYR A 431 12.77 -16.32 10.58
N THR A 432 13.42 -15.34 11.21
CA THR A 432 14.57 -15.56 12.10
C THR A 432 14.15 -15.68 13.56
N HIS A 433 13.11 -14.95 13.99
CA HIS A 433 12.63 -14.96 15.38
C HIS A 433 11.10 -14.82 15.46
N GLU A 434 10.46 -15.44 16.48
CA GLU A 434 9.00 -15.37 16.66
C GLU A 434 8.48 -13.95 16.95
N SER A 435 9.33 -13.10 17.53
CA SER A 435 9.02 -11.68 17.76
C SER A 435 8.80 -10.92 16.45
N ALA A 436 9.38 -11.39 15.36
CA ALA A 436 9.27 -10.79 14.03
C ALA A 436 7.89 -11.03 13.40
N LEU A 437 7.23 -12.13 13.80
CA LEU A 437 5.91 -12.51 13.32
C LEU A 437 4.82 -11.60 13.91
N ASP A 438 3.80 -11.31 13.11
CA ASP A 438 2.60 -10.66 13.60
C ASP A 438 1.89 -11.53 14.67
N LYS A 439 1.04 -10.88 15.48
CA LYS A 439 0.35 -11.54 16.60
C LYS A 439 -0.47 -12.76 16.16
N HIS A 440 -1.05 -12.73 14.96
CA HIS A 440 -1.90 -13.79 14.45
C HIS A 440 -1.06 -15.00 13.98
N LEU A 441 -0.02 -14.77 13.18
CA LEU A 441 0.93 -15.79 12.75
C LEU A 441 1.63 -16.44 13.94
N ARG A 442 2.07 -15.64 14.91
CA ARG A 442 2.70 -16.13 16.14
C ARG A 442 1.76 -17.06 16.90
N SER A 443 0.50 -16.66 17.08
CA SER A 443 -0.51 -17.50 17.74
C SER A 443 -0.76 -18.81 16.99
N ILE A 444 -0.87 -18.77 15.65
CA ILE A 444 -1.07 -19.99 14.85
C ILE A 444 0.12 -20.94 15.00
N LEU A 445 1.34 -20.42 14.93
CA LEU A 445 2.54 -21.24 15.01
C LEU A 445 2.75 -21.80 16.42
N GLN A 446 2.55 -21.02 17.48
CA GLN A 446 2.66 -21.48 18.87
C GLN A 446 1.62 -22.56 19.23
N CYS A 447 0.40 -22.46 18.72
CA CYS A 447 -0.63 -23.49 18.90
C CYS A 447 -0.30 -24.81 18.18
N LYS A 448 0.48 -24.79 17.10
CA LYS A 448 0.85 -26.01 16.35
C LYS A 448 2.15 -26.63 16.82
N THR A 449 3.15 -25.83 17.19
CA THR A 449 4.45 -26.33 17.69
C THR A 449 4.35 -27.00 19.06
N SER A 450 3.36 -26.63 19.87
CA SER A 450 3.04 -27.29 21.15
C SER A 450 2.44 -28.69 20.99
N HIS A 451 1.88 -29.03 19.82
CA HIS A 451 1.20 -30.31 19.57
C HIS A 451 1.87 -31.18 18.49
N SER A 452 2.77 -30.62 17.67
CA SER A 452 3.54 -31.37 16.68
C SER A 452 4.76 -30.57 16.21
N SER A 453 5.86 -31.24 15.86
CA SER A 453 7.01 -30.62 15.17
C SER A 453 6.72 -30.25 13.70
N SER A 454 5.44 -30.19 13.31
CA SER A 454 5.00 -29.95 11.93
C SER A 454 4.82 -28.46 11.65
N TRP A 455 5.71 -27.93 10.82
CA TRP A 455 5.71 -26.56 10.30
C TRP A 455 4.78 -26.39 9.08
N ILE A 456 4.14 -27.49 8.68
CA ILE A 456 3.05 -27.50 7.70
C ILE A 456 1.76 -27.17 8.46
N VAL A 457 1.28 -25.94 8.26
CA VAL A 457 0.04 -25.45 8.83
C VAL A 457 -1.10 -25.73 7.86
N THR A 458 -1.80 -26.83 8.11
CA THR A 458 -3.09 -27.17 7.48
C THR A 458 -4.26 -26.40 8.05
#